data_AF-A0A951Z6J2-F1
#
_entry.id   AF-A0A951Z6J2-F1
#
_cell.length_a   1.000
_cell.length_b   1.000
_cell.length_c   1.000
_cell.angle_alpha   90.00
_cell.angle_beta   90.00
_cell.angle_gamma   90.00
#
_symmetry.space_group_name_H-M   'P 1'
#
loop_
_entity.id
_entity.type
_entity.pdbx_description
1 polymer ?
#
loop_
_entity_poly.entity_id
_entity_poly.type
_entity_poly.pdbx_seq_one_letter_code
_entity_poly.pdbx_strand_id
1 'polypeptide(L)'
;MSRYLALGLALFGLSIGLVGCGQGGDAKPETATSGEKPTAEATEPTPAPKPVEPLAEPPKPVEKTPDAIKPVGTMDGLELNDYPGAKAQGKGNKAVTATTEDFTFNFTTADAPAKVVEFYKPQITVEDSYADEATGFVFGKTKSGYEATVNAAVLDGKTQITIVVVKPKA
;
A
#
# COMPACT_ATOMS: atom_id res chain seq x y z
N MET A 1 9.32 52.02 -6.37
CA MET A 1 10.53 51.76 -7.19
C MET A 1 10.45 50.32 -7.67
N SER A 2 10.26 50.16 -8.97
CA SER A 2 10.08 48.88 -9.67
C SER A 2 11.43 48.43 -10.21
N ARG A 3 11.82 47.15 -10.00
CA ARG A 3 12.94 46.51 -10.71
C ARG A 3 12.72 45.00 -10.88
N TYR A 4 12.35 44.63 -12.13
CA TYR A 4 12.77 43.46 -12.95
C TYR A 4 12.77 42.07 -12.28
N LEU A 5 11.85 41.15 -12.58
CA LEU A 5 11.69 40.35 -13.81
C LEU A 5 12.98 39.67 -14.29
N ALA A 6 13.15 38.39 -13.95
CA ALA A 6 13.97 37.44 -14.70
C ALA A 6 13.33 36.05 -14.65
N LEU A 7 12.70 35.70 -15.77
CA LEU A 7 12.16 34.41 -16.14
C LEU A 7 13.33 33.47 -16.47
N GLY A 8 13.42 32.30 -15.83
CA GLY A 8 14.48 31.32 -16.05
C GLY A 8 13.91 29.92 -16.25
N LEU A 9 13.52 29.63 -17.49
CA LEU A 9 13.07 28.33 -17.97
C LEU A 9 14.30 27.54 -18.45
N ALA A 10 14.62 26.39 -17.84
CA ALA A 10 15.58 25.41 -18.37
C ALA A 10 15.13 24.01 -17.88
N LEU A 11 14.38 23.29 -18.71
CA LEU A 11 14.82 22.31 -19.71
C LEU A 11 15.22 20.95 -19.11
N PHE A 12 14.34 20.00 -19.43
CA PHE A 12 14.44 18.56 -19.25
C PHE A 12 15.82 18.00 -19.64
N GLY A 13 16.48 17.32 -18.72
CA GLY A 13 17.60 16.42 -19.00
C GLY A 13 17.12 14.98 -19.11
N LEU A 14 16.53 14.63 -20.26
CA LEU A 14 16.32 13.24 -20.66
C LEU A 14 17.56 12.79 -21.43
N SER A 15 18.30 11.82 -20.89
CA SER A 15 19.45 11.22 -21.56
C SER A 15 19.28 9.70 -21.57
N ILE A 16 18.76 9.16 -22.67
CA ILE A 16 19.05 7.79 -23.08
C ILE A 16 19.45 7.85 -24.55
N GLY A 17 20.71 7.49 -24.79
CA GLY A 17 21.37 7.54 -26.08
C GLY A 17 20.86 6.49 -27.07
N LEU A 18 21.07 6.84 -28.34
CA LEU A 18 20.82 6.08 -29.55
C LEU A 18 21.62 4.76 -29.63
N VAL A 19 20.96 3.71 -30.14
CA VAL A 19 21.46 2.80 -31.19
C VAL A 19 20.20 2.41 -31.97
N GLY A 20 20.05 2.49 -33.29
CA GLY A 20 20.88 2.90 -34.40
C GLY A 20 19.97 2.68 -35.62
N CYS A 21 19.89 3.67 -36.50
CA CYS A 21 19.04 3.67 -37.69
C CYS A 21 19.60 2.78 -38.81
N GLY A 22 18.69 2.21 -39.59
CA GLY A 22 18.83 2.15 -41.05
C GLY A 22 18.25 0.88 -41.68
N GLN A 23 17.58 0.85 -42.83
CA GLN A 23 16.92 1.81 -43.72
C GLN A 23 16.52 1.00 -44.98
N GLY A 24 15.26 1.12 -45.44
CA GLY A 24 14.80 0.76 -46.80
C GLY A 24 14.57 -0.73 -47.06
N GLY A 25 13.61 -1.16 -47.87
CA GLY A 25 12.70 -0.45 -48.79
C GLY A 25 11.68 -1.43 -49.38
N ASP A 26 10.71 -0.85 -50.07
CA ASP A 26 9.47 -1.42 -50.61
C ASP A 26 9.57 -2.67 -51.51
N ALA A 27 8.45 -3.43 -51.54
CA ALA A 27 7.74 -3.96 -52.72
C ALA A 27 7.30 -5.44 -52.63
N LYS A 28 5.98 -5.66 -52.74
CA LYS A 28 5.30 -6.88 -53.22
C LYS A 28 5.56 -6.99 -54.75
N PRO A 29 5.76 -8.16 -55.41
CA PRO A 29 4.68 -9.16 -55.62
C PRO A 29 5.03 -10.66 -55.84
N GLU A 30 3.95 -11.46 -55.75
CA GLU A 30 3.57 -12.66 -56.51
C GLU A 30 4.33 -14.02 -56.44
N THR A 31 3.56 -15.04 -56.04
CA THR A 31 3.46 -16.45 -56.47
C THR A 31 4.54 -17.08 -57.37
N ALA A 32 5.01 -18.28 -57.00
CA ALA A 32 4.96 -19.51 -57.83
C ALA A 32 5.57 -20.72 -57.09
N THR A 33 5.27 -21.91 -57.61
CA THR A 33 5.24 -23.23 -56.96
C THR A 33 6.47 -24.09 -57.27
N SER A 34 6.50 -25.28 -56.66
CA SER A 34 7.16 -26.52 -57.10
C SER A 34 8.61 -26.79 -56.69
N GLY A 35 8.86 -28.01 -56.22
CA GLY A 35 10.17 -28.66 -56.41
C GLY A 35 10.66 -29.59 -55.32
N GLU A 36 9.98 -30.72 -55.13
CA GLU A 36 10.57 -32.06 -54.92
C GLU A 36 11.40 -32.40 -53.65
N LYS A 37 11.42 -33.71 -53.38
CA LYS A 37 11.59 -34.44 -52.10
C LYS A 37 13.01 -35.06 -51.99
N PRO A 38 13.52 -35.37 -50.78
CA PRO A 38 13.76 -36.79 -50.42
C PRO A 38 13.41 -37.08 -48.94
N THR A 39 12.48 -38.00 -48.65
CA THR A 39 12.69 -39.44 -48.33
C THR A 39 13.16 -39.67 -46.90
N ALA A 40 12.32 -40.42 -46.19
CA ALA A 40 12.25 -40.59 -44.75
C ALA A 40 13.26 -41.60 -44.20
N GLU A 41 13.78 -41.31 -43.00
CA GLU A 41 14.27 -42.33 -42.07
C GLU A 41 13.23 -42.53 -40.96
N ALA A 42 12.91 -43.80 -40.70
CA ALA A 42 11.94 -44.23 -39.70
C ALA A 42 12.51 -44.09 -38.29
N THR A 43 11.72 -43.56 -37.35
CA THR A 43 12.01 -43.58 -35.91
C THR A 43 10.94 -44.43 -35.22
N GLU A 44 11.38 -45.37 -34.38
CA GLU A 44 10.54 -46.32 -33.64
C GLU A 44 9.54 -45.62 -32.69
N PRO A 45 8.36 -46.21 -32.41
CA PRO A 45 7.40 -45.61 -31.50
C PRO A 45 7.88 -45.71 -30.04
N THR A 46 7.86 -44.58 -29.34
CA THR A 46 8.12 -44.49 -27.89
C THR A 46 6.99 -45.17 -27.08
N PRO A 47 7.27 -45.86 -25.96
CA PRO A 47 6.22 -46.47 -25.13
C PRO A 47 5.28 -45.42 -24.53
N ALA A 48 4.00 -45.77 -24.40
CA ALA A 48 2.98 -44.87 -23.83
C ALA A 48 3.27 -44.55 -22.34
N PRO A 49 3.10 -43.29 -21.89
CA PRO A 49 3.26 -42.93 -20.50
C PRO A 49 2.15 -43.54 -19.63
N LYS A 50 2.50 -43.99 -18.41
CA LYS A 50 1.54 -44.56 -17.44
C LYS A 50 0.56 -43.48 -16.92
N PRO A 51 -0.66 -43.85 -16.52
CA PRO A 51 -1.65 -42.92 -15.98
C PRO A 51 -1.14 -42.23 -14.70
N VAL A 52 -1.28 -40.92 -14.62
CA VAL A 52 -0.94 -40.10 -13.46
C VAL A 52 -2.12 -40.16 -12.48
N GLU A 53 -1.85 -40.45 -11.20
CA GLU A 53 -2.88 -40.44 -10.15
C GLU A 53 -3.47 -39.02 -9.96
N PRO A 54 -4.78 -38.89 -9.67
CA PRO A 54 -5.40 -37.58 -9.46
C PRO A 54 -4.80 -36.90 -8.22
N LEU A 55 -4.35 -35.65 -8.39
CA LEU A 55 -3.92 -34.80 -7.29
C LEU A 55 -5.09 -34.59 -6.31
N ALA A 56 -4.81 -34.71 -5.00
CA ALA A 56 -5.78 -34.45 -3.95
C ALA A 56 -6.39 -33.05 -4.11
N GLU A 57 -7.71 -32.92 -3.92
CA GLU A 57 -8.38 -31.62 -4.01
C GLU A 57 -7.75 -30.63 -3.03
N PRO A 58 -7.46 -29.39 -3.47
CA PRO A 58 -6.91 -28.37 -2.60
C PRO A 58 -7.88 -28.09 -1.44
N PRO A 59 -7.37 -27.88 -0.21
CA PRO A 59 -8.22 -27.60 0.93
C PRO A 59 -9.08 -26.36 0.66
N LYS A 60 -10.38 -26.45 0.94
CA LYS A 60 -11.32 -25.34 0.75
C LYS A 60 -10.84 -24.11 1.53
N PRO A 61 -10.90 -22.91 0.95
CA PRO A 61 -10.65 -21.68 1.67
C PRO A 61 -11.57 -21.57 2.88
N VAL A 62 -11.01 -21.31 4.06
CA VAL A 62 -11.80 -20.98 5.24
C VAL A 62 -12.28 -19.54 5.06
N GLU A 63 -13.57 -19.35 4.77
CA GLU A 63 -14.21 -18.03 4.82
C GLU A 63 -14.15 -17.50 6.27
N LYS A 64 -13.20 -16.63 6.56
CA LYS A 64 -13.25 -15.78 7.75
C LYS A 64 -14.11 -14.57 7.41
N THR A 65 -15.39 -14.62 7.73
CA THR A 65 -16.21 -13.41 7.77
C THR A 65 -15.60 -12.47 8.82
N PRO A 66 -15.14 -11.25 8.46
CA PRO A 66 -14.75 -10.28 9.46
C PRO A 66 -15.94 -10.06 10.40
N ASP A 67 -15.75 -10.12 11.72
CA ASP A 67 -16.84 -9.78 12.62
C ASP A 67 -17.32 -8.35 12.32
N ALA A 68 -18.62 -8.11 12.51
CA ALA A 68 -19.27 -6.85 12.22
C ALA A 68 -18.49 -5.65 12.80
N ILE A 69 -18.14 -4.68 11.94
CA ILE A 69 -17.57 -3.40 12.35
C ILE A 69 -18.60 -2.67 13.22
N LYS A 70 -18.21 -2.29 14.44
CA LYS A 70 -19.07 -1.61 15.41
C LYS A 70 -18.59 -0.19 15.66
N PRO A 71 -19.48 0.82 15.68
CA PRO A 71 -19.08 2.17 16.05
C PRO A 71 -18.70 2.26 17.54
N VAL A 72 -17.68 3.05 17.85
CA VAL A 72 -17.20 3.37 19.22
C VAL A 72 -17.10 4.89 19.41
N GLY A 73 -17.28 5.36 20.64
CA GLY A 73 -17.42 6.79 20.94
C GLY A 73 -16.11 7.53 21.24
N THR A 74 -15.19 6.90 21.95
CA THR A 74 -13.96 7.51 22.50
C THR A 74 -12.80 6.50 22.42
N MET A 75 -11.57 6.98 22.65
CA MET A 75 -10.38 6.12 22.82
C MET A 75 -10.25 5.53 24.24
N ASP A 76 -11.33 5.54 25.03
CA ASP A 76 -11.32 5.05 26.41
C ASP A 76 -10.87 3.58 26.48
N GLY A 77 -9.94 3.30 27.38
CA GLY A 77 -9.35 1.97 27.54
C GLY A 77 -8.30 1.59 26.48
N LEU A 78 -7.95 2.51 25.57
CA LEU A 78 -6.84 2.35 24.62
C LEU A 78 -5.56 3.09 25.06
N GLU A 79 -5.65 3.85 26.16
CA GLU A 79 -4.52 4.59 26.75
C GLU A 79 -3.85 5.62 25.83
N LEU A 80 -4.63 6.12 24.87
CA LEU A 80 -4.32 7.30 24.10
C LEU A 80 -5.34 8.38 24.46
N ASN A 81 -4.86 9.60 24.65
CA ASN A 81 -5.73 10.74 24.87
C ASN A 81 -6.22 11.30 23.54
N ASP A 82 -7.45 11.81 23.52
CA ASP A 82 -7.95 12.57 22.38
C ASP A 82 -7.09 13.82 22.14
N TYR A 83 -6.82 14.13 20.86
CA TYR A 83 -6.05 15.33 20.51
C TYR A 83 -6.85 16.59 20.86
N PRO A 84 -6.29 17.53 21.63
CA PRO A 84 -7.02 18.69 22.12
C PRO A 84 -7.50 19.60 20.98
N GLY A 85 -8.77 19.98 21.01
CA GLY A 85 -9.37 20.87 20.01
C GLY A 85 -9.62 20.23 18.63
N ALA A 86 -9.27 18.95 18.44
CA ALA A 86 -9.60 18.24 17.21
C ALA A 86 -11.11 17.93 17.14
N LYS A 87 -11.64 17.90 15.92
CA LYS A 87 -13.03 17.55 15.62
C LYS A 87 -13.09 16.14 15.04
N ALA A 88 -13.84 15.25 15.69
CA ALA A 88 -14.06 13.89 15.19
C ALA A 88 -14.81 13.91 13.84
N GLN A 89 -14.36 13.09 12.89
CA GLN A 89 -14.98 12.90 11.58
C GLN A 89 -15.97 11.73 11.60
N GLY A 90 -16.88 11.74 12.57
CA GLY A 90 -17.80 10.64 12.85
C GLY A 90 -17.42 9.87 14.10
N LYS A 91 -18.03 8.68 14.27
CA LYS A 91 -17.68 7.77 15.36
C LYS A 91 -16.43 6.99 14.98
N GLY A 92 -15.63 6.61 15.98
CA GLY A 92 -14.60 5.60 15.77
C GLY A 92 -15.24 4.27 15.40
N ASN A 93 -14.45 3.34 14.89
CA ASN A 93 -14.90 2.00 14.55
C ASN A 93 -14.04 0.97 15.27
N LYS A 94 -14.67 -0.16 15.61
CA LYS A 94 -14.03 -1.35 16.13
C LYS A 94 -14.30 -2.51 15.19
N ALA A 95 -13.24 -3.09 14.61
CA ALA A 95 -13.28 -4.38 13.97
C ALA A 95 -12.84 -5.44 14.97
N VAL A 96 -13.45 -6.61 14.92
CA VAL A 96 -13.09 -7.72 15.80
C VAL A 96 -12.62 -8.88 14.91
N THR A 97 -11.51 -9.50 15.28
CA THR A 97 -10.98 -10.67 14.58
C THR A 97 -10.90 -11.85 15.54
N ALA A 98 -10.43 -13.01 15.08
CA ALA A 98 -10.22 -14.15 15.97
C ALA A 98 -9.24 -13.84 17.13
N THR A 99 -8.28 -12.94 16.92
CA THR A 99 -7.15 -12.70 17.83
C THR A 99 -7.02 -11.25 18.29
N THR A 100 -7.72 -10.30 17.67
CA THR A 100 -7.57 -8.87 17.95
C THR A 100 -8.92 -8.14 17.99
N GLU A 101 -8.89 -6.95 18.60
CA GLU A 101 -9.85 -5.87 18.41
C GLU A 101 -9.09 -4.66 17.84
N ASP A 102 -9.47 -4.25 16.63
CA ASP A 102 -8.81 -3.16 15.91
C ASP A 102 -9.70 -1.92 15.98
N PHE A 103 -9.15 -0.82 16.50
CA PHE A 103 -9.87 0.43 16.67
C PHE A 103 -9.35 1.45 15.68
N THR A 104 -10.25 2.20 15.04
CA THR A 104 -9.89 3.28 14.12
C THR A 104 -10.66 4.55 14.43
N PHE A 105 -9.94 5.67 14.54
CA PHE A 105 -10.50 6.99 14.81
C PHE A 105 -9.97 8.01 13.80
N ASN A 106 -10.83 8.94 13.40
CA ASN A 106 -10.48 10.01 12.47
C ASN A 106 -10.88 11.36 13.05
N PHE A 107 -9.94 12.30 13.05
CA PHE A 107 -10.14 13.66 13.56
C PHE A 107 -9.59 14.68 12.58
N THR A 108 -9.96 15.95 12.79
CA THR A 108 -9.38 17.09 12.07
C THR A 108 -8.96 18.19 13.03
N THR A 109 -7.82 18.82 12.78
CA THR A 109 -7.31 19.97 13.52
C THR A 109 -6.75 21.03 12.57
N ALA A 110 -6.64 22.27 13.07
CA ALA A 110 -5.96 23.37 12.38
C ALA A 110 -4.46 23.40 12.69
N ASP A 111 -3.99 22.64 13.69
CA ASP A 111 -2.58 22.49 13.99
C ASP A 111 -1.83 21.76 12.86
N ALA A 112 -0.53 22.02 12.74
CA ALA A 112 0.35 21.32 11.80
C ALA A 112 0.59 19.85 12.22
N PRO A 113 0.87 18.94 11.27
CA PRO A 113 1.17 17.53 11.57
C PRO A 113 2.26 17.32 12.63
N ALA A 114 3.30 18.14 12.63
CA ALA A 114 4.39 18.07 13.62
C ALA A 114 3.88 18.19 15.07
N LYS A 115 2.91 19.08 15.34
CA LYS A 115 2.32 19.21 16.69
C LYS A 115 1.51 17.98 17.09
N VAL A 116 0.88 17.31 16.12
CA VAL A 116 0.16 16.05 16.36
C VAL A 116 1.15 14.96 16.76
N VAL A 117 2.28 14.87 16.06
CA VAL A 117 3.37 13.95 16.39
C VAL A 117 3.93 14.24 17.79
N GLU A 118 4.24 15.50 18.11
CA GLU A 118 4.73 15.91 19.43
C GLU A 118 3.78 15.52 20.56
N PHE A 119 2.46 15.60 20.34
CA PHE A 119 1.44 15.23 21.32
C PHE A 119 1.37 13.71 21.56
N TYR A 120 1.42 12.89 20.51
CA TYR A 120 1.26 11.44 20.62
C TYR A 120 2.55 10.70 20.94
N LYS A 121 3.72 11.23 20.54
CA LYS A 121 5.03 10.64 20.81
C LYS A 121 5.26 10.23 22.27
N PRO A 122 4.94 11.02 23.31
CA PRO A 122 5.13 10.60 24.70
C PRO A 122 4.10 9.56 25.20
N GLN A 123 3.04 9.30 24.43
CA GLN A 123 1.99 8.32 24.78
C GLN A 123 2.26 6.95 24.16
N ILE A 124 3.19 6.89 23.21
CA ILE A 124 3.55 5.69 22.44
C ILE A 124 5.02 5.37 22.76
N THR A 125 5.28 4.24 23.39
CA THR A 125 6.64 3.79 23.75
C THR A 125 7.43 3.52 22.49
N VAL A 126 8.59 4.18 22.38
CA VAL A 126 9.35 4.25 21.12
C VAL A 126 10.37 3.12 20.91
N GLU A 127 10.52 2.20 21.87
CA GLU A 127 11.62 1.22 21.87
C GLU A 127 11.67 0.31 20.62
N ASP A 128 10.56 0.16 19.86
CA ASP A 128 10.49 -0.50 18.54
C ASP A 128 9.72 0.34 17.49
N SER A 129 9.91 1.66 17.53
CA SER A 129 8.90 2.59 16.99
C SER A 129 9.49 3.71 16.13
N TYR A 130 8.69 4.24 15.21
CA TYR A 130 9.08 5.30 14.28
C TYR A 130 8.22 6.54 14.51
N ALA A 131 8.86 7.67 14.80
CA ALA A 131 8.19 8.97 14.90
C ALA A 131 8.90 9.97 13.98
N ASP A 132 8.14 10.53 13.04
CA ASP A 132 8.62 11.47 12.05
C ASP A 132 7.67 12.66 11.94
N GLU A 133 8.14 13.79 12.44
CA GLU A 133 7.44 15.06 12.44
C GLU A 133 7.26 15.64 11.02
N ALA A 134 8.16 15.31 10.09
CA ALA A 134 8.07 15.77 8.71
C ALA A 134 6.98 15.02 7.94
N THR A 135 6.79 13.73 8.23
CA THR A 135 5.71 12.93 7.63
C THR A 135 4.43 12.90 8.48
N GLY A 136 4.45 13.46 9.68
CA GLY A 136 3.29 13.47 10.59
C GLY A 136 2.96 12.09 11.16
N PHE A 137 3.94 11.19 11.30
CA PHE A 137 3.70 9.79 11.60
C PHE A 137 4.28 9.37 12.95
N VAL A 138 3.54 8.55 13.70
CA VAL A 138 4.00 7.85 14.91
C VAL A 138 3.50 6.42 14.86
N PHE A 139 4.37 5.44 15.04
CA PHE A 139 4.02 4.03 15.21
C PHE A 139 4.76 3.47 16.41
N GLY A 140 4.09 2.68 17.25
CA GLY A 140 4.71 1.99 18.38
C GLY A 140 3.70 1.25 19.24
N LYS A 141 3.92 1.22 20.55
CA LYS A 141 3.01 0.58 21.51
C LYS A 141 2.48 1.57 22.55
N THR A 142 1.23 1.43 22.96
CA THR A 142 0.67 2.15 24.12
C THR A 142 1.29 1.62 25.43
N LYS A 143 0.97 2.23 26.58
CA LYS A 143 1.51 1.80 27.89
C LYS A 143 1.13 0.36 28.26
N SER A 144 -0.02 -0.11 27.79
CA SER A 144 -0.56 -1.46 27.93
C SER A 144 0.01 -2.43 26.88
N GLY A 145 0.85 -1.95 25.97
CA GLY A 145 1.50 -2.77 24.95
C GLY A 145 0.69 -2.99 23.68
N TYR A 146 -0.43 -2.28 23.49
CA TYR A 146 -1.22 -2.37 22.24
C TYR A 146 -0.48 -1.66 21.11
N GLU A 147 -0.46 -2.26 19.92
CA GLU A 147 0.14 -1.58 18.76
C GLU A 147 -0.70 -0.36 18.41
N ALA A 148 -0.06 0.78 18.20
CA ALA A 148 -0.69 2.04 17.90
C ALA A 148 0.00 2.74 16.73
N THR A 149 -0.80 3.23 15.80
CA THR A 149 -0.37 4.08 14.68
C THR A 149 -1.13 5.39 14.73
N VAL A 150 -0.43 6.50 14.58
CA VAL A 150 -0.97 7.83 14.38
C VAL A 150 -0.40 8.37 13.07
N ASN A 151 -1.29 8.78 12.17
CA ASN A 151 -0.94 9.46 10.94
C ASN A 151 -1.64 10.83 10.92
N ALA A 152 -0.86 11.89 10.78
CA ALA A 152 -1.29 13.26 10.65
C ALA A 152 -0.94 13.76 9.24
N ALA A 153 -1.94 13.90 8.37
CA ALA A 153 -1.75 14.33 6.99
C ALA A 153 -2.53 15.61 6.70
N VAL A 154 -2.00 16.49 5.86
CA VAL A 154 -2.72 17.69 5.44
C VAL A 154 -3.68 17.35 4.30
N LEU A 155 -4.97 17.54 4.53
CA LEU A 155 -6.03 17.47 3.50
C LEU A 155 -6.89 18.73 3.58
N ASP A 156 -7.17 19.34 2.42
CA ASP A 156 -7.99 20.55 2.29
C ASP A 156 -7.59 21.69 3.25
N GLY A 157 -6.27 21.86 3.45
CA GLY A 157 -5.70 22.89 4.31
C GLY A 157 -5.87 22.66 5.81
N LYS A 158 -6.30 21.46 6.23
CA LYS A 158 -6.38 21.03 7.63
C LYS A 158 -5.59 19.75 7.85
N THR A 159 -5.15 19.51 9.08
CA THR A 159 -4.53 18.23 9.42
C THR A 159 -5.62 17.23 9.77
N GLN A 160 -5.72 16.16 9.00
CA GLN A 160 -6.48 14.96 9.34
C GLN A 160 -5.59 14.05 10.19
N ILE A 161 -6.15 13.57 11.30
CA ILE A 161 -5.47 12.63 12.21
C ILE A 161 -6.21 11.30 12.11
N THR A 162 -5.51 10.25 11.68
CA THR A 162 -5.99 8.88 11.70
C THR A 162 -5.23 8.11 12.76
N ILE A 163 -5.96 7.48 13.67
CA ILE A 163 -5.41 6.69 14.76
C ILE A 163 -5.92 5.27 14.62
N VAL A 164 -5.00 4.31 14.66
CA VAL A 164 -5.29 2.88 14.67
C VAL A 164 -4.67 2.26 15.90
N VAL A 165 -5.45 1.50 16.67
CA VAL A 165 -4.96 0.73 17.83
C VAL A 165 -5.37 -0.73 17.67
N VAL A 166 -4.41 -1.64 17.78
CA VAL A 166 -4.64 -3.10 17.71
C VAL A 166 -4.46 -3.67 19.11
N LYS A 167 -5.57 -4.13 19.68
CA LYS A 167 -5.61 -4.76 20.99
C LYS A 167 -5.70 -6.27 20.84
N PRO A 168 -4.75 -7.07 21.36
CA PRO A 168 -4.90 -8.52 21.43
C PRO A 168 -6.13 -8.90 22.26
N LYS A 169 -6.86 -9.92 21.81
CA LYS A 169 -7.87 -10.56 22.65
C LYS A 169 -7.16 -11.32 23.78
N ALA A 170 -7.66 -11.14 25.00
CA ALA A 170 -7.24 -11.92 26.16
C ALA A 170 -7.75 -13.36 26.07
#